data_AF-A0A4D4KAU3-F1
#
_entry.id   AF-A0A4D4KAU3-F1
#
_cell.length_a   1.000
_cell.length_b   1.000
_cell.length_c   1.000
_cell.angle_alpha   90.00
_cell.angle_beta   90.00
_cell.angle_gamma   90.00
#
_symmetry.space_group_name_H-M   'P 1'
#
loop_
_entity.id
_entity.type
_entity.pdbx_description
1 polymer ?
#
loop_
_entity_poly.entity_id
_entity_poly.type
_entity_poly.pdbx_seq_one_letter_code
_entity_poly.pdbx_strand_id
1 'polypeptide(L)'
;MTPLYDSSAQRPGALPPPGCPAHEGAGAEPLHAPEFGRDPFAVYRRLRETHGQLAPVELDRGVPAMLCLGYDTALEIMRRPETFSKDPRHWRARNEGVLSGTSYAPQVIRPRPQVDFVDGEEHRRLRGAIEDCTGRIDSGALRNYVERIADSLIDQFCEAGETELIGTYCALVPVLVTSQLFGFPQQAMDPLLRGVVAFIDGSDPAGGDRAAAAALRELIDLKRRDPGADITSWLIAHPARLTDEELVEQLLLLIGMVTGLVPGLIGNSLRVLLTDERFSGELMGGSMLVEDALDEVLWTDPPLANMGLYFPVHDTNLAGKRLRAGDAVMISFAATNRDALLRSPHKQGNRAHLAFGAGPHACPGRSSARLIASVALEKLLDRIPDLALAGDVEELKWLSGVFVRGVVSLPVRFAPVARPGAGALARPPPARASGIRRASGTRRRKGRCRGCRRACHRRCRRGRPRRRPSRRSRCRSPPRGRRCPEVSPWRGRTWRSRGRTGRNSRSCWAS
;
A
#
# COMPACT_ATOMS: atom_id res chain seq x y z
N MET A 1 -5.82 10.56 -19.28
CA MET A 1 -5.81 9.52 -18.23
C MET A 1 -7.25 9.03 -18.12
N THR A 2 -7.51 7.79 -18.54
CA THR A 2 -8.83 7.14 -18.46
C THR A 2 -9.12 6.87 -16.98
N PRO A 3 -10.35 7.06 -16.47
CA PRO A 3 -10.66 6.81 -15.06
C PRO A 3 -10.29 5.39 -14.64
N LEU A 4 -9.69 5.24 -13.45
CA LEU A 4 -9.49 3.92 -12.83
C LEU A 4 -10.88 3.31 -12.59
N TYR A 5 -11.18 2.22 -13.29
CA TYR A 5 -12.38 1.37 -13.17
C TYR A 5 -13.70 2.12 -12.97
N ASP A 6 -14.41 2.36 -14.06
CA ASP A 6 -15.83 2.69 -14.02
C ASP A 6 -16.66 1.44 -14.33
N SER A 7 -17.15 0.77 -13.28
CA SER A 7 -18.06 -0.38 -13.42
C SER A 7 -19.35 -0.04 -14.19
N SER A 8 -19.68 1.25 -14.31
CA SER A 8 -20.87 1.69 -15.05
C SER A 8 -20.68 1.71 -16.57
N ALA A 9 -19.44 1.59 -17.07
CA ALA A 9 -19.12 1.70 -18.51
C ALA A 9 -19.44 0.43 -19.34
N GLN A 10 -19.90 -0.67 -18.71
CA GLN A 10 -20.36 -1.84 -19.45
C GLN A 10 -21.71 -1.56 -20.12
N ARG A 11 -21.75 -1.72 -21.45
CA ARG A 11 -22.92 -1.47 -22.32
C ARG A 11 -24.22 -2.01 -21.66
N PRO A 12 -25.31 -1.23 -21.67
CA PRO A 12 -26.57 -1.67 -21.11
C PRO A 12 -27.11 -2.85 -21.93
N GLY A 13 -26.87 -4.07 -21.46
CA GLY A 13 -27.77 -5.19 -21.75
C GLY A 13 -29.13 -4.86 -21.16
N ALA A 14 -30.20 -5.09 -21.91
CA ALA A 14 -31.55 -4.73 -21.52
C ALA A 14 -31.86 -5.23 -20.10
N LEU A 15 -32.18 -4.30 -19.20
CA LEU A 15 -32.73 -4.65 -17.90
C LEU A 15 -34.07 -5.37 -18.13
N PRO A 16 -34.31 -6.54 -17.51
CA PRO A 16 -35.62 -7.15 -17.56
C PRO A 16 -36.64 -6.21 -16.87
N PRO A 17 -37.89 -6.16 -17.35
CA PRO A 17 -38.90 -5.27 -16.81
C PRO A 17 -39.21 -5.60 -15.34
N PRO A 18 -39.62 -4.60 -14.53
CA PRO A 18 -39.98 -4.82 -13.12
C PRO A 18 -41.07 -5.89 -12.98
N GLY A 19 -40.85 -6.88 -12.11
CA GLY A 19 -41.79 -7.99 -11.84
C GLY A 19 -41.42 -9.35 -12.44
N CYS A 20 -40.23 -9.50 -13.01
CA CYS A 20 -39.73 -10.81 -13.44
C CYS A 20 -39.30 -11.67 -12.23
N PRO A 21 -39.56 -13.00 -12.19
CA PRO A 21 -39.16 -13.88 -11.08
C PRO A 21 -37.65 -13.93 -10.78
N ALA A 22 -36.82 -13.39 -11.67
CA ALA A 22 -35.40 -13.12 -11.40
C ALA A 22 -35.17 -12.08 -10.28
N HIS A 23 -36.21 -11.33 -9.87
CA HIS A 23 -36.23 -10.43 -8.71
C HIS A 23 -36.73 -11.08 -7.40
N GLU A 24 -37.19 -12.34 -7.42
CA GLU A 24 -37.78 -13.01 -6.23
C GLU A 24 -36.75 -13.53 -5.21
N GLY A 25 -35.51 -13.03 -5.26
CA GLY A 25 -34.56 -13.08 -4.15
C GLY A 25 -34.44 -11.69 -3.55
N ALA A 26 -35.10 -11.43 -2.42
CA ALA A 26 -34.97 -10.15 -1.74
C ALA A 26 -33.49 -9.75 -1.51
N GLY A 27 -33.07 -8.59 -2.02
CA GLY A 27 -32.28 -7.66 -1.21
C GLY A 27 -30.75 -7.78 -1.19
N ALA A 28 -30.07 -8.20 -2.26
CA ALA A 28 -28.62 -7.99 -2.39
C ALA A 28 -28.30 -6.63 -3.05
N GLU A 29 -27.49 -5.81 -2.40
CA GLU A 29 -27.15 -4.46 -2.86
C GLU A 29 -26.08 -4.49 -3.97
N PRO A 30 -26.33 -3.91 -5.15
CA PRO A 30 -25.37 -3.89 -6.25
C PRO A 30 -24.29 -2.82 -6.04
N LEU A 31 -23.09 -3.24 -5.58
CA LEU A 31 -21.98 -2.30 -5.32
C LEU A 31 -21.37 -1.74 -6.62
N HIS A 32 -21.58 -2.41 -7.75
CA HIS A 32 -21.16 -1.91 -9.07
C HIS A 32 -22.06 -0.80 -9.62
N ALA A 33 -23.18 -0.50 -8.96
CA ALA A 33 -24.13 0.52 -9.40
C ALA A 33 -23.57 1.95 -9.18
N PRO A 34 -23.93 2.92 -10.04
CA PRO A 34 -23.48 4.31 -9.91
C PRO A 34 -23.80 4.98 -8.57
N GLU A 35 -24.86 4.54 -7.88
CA GLU A 35 -25.22 5.03 -6.55
C GLU A 35 -24.08 4.79 -5.54
N PHE A 36 -23.51 3.59 -5.56
CA PHE A 36 -22.39 3.24 -4.70
C PHE A 36 -21.17 4.12 -5.00
N GLY A 37 -20.83 4.33 -6.27
CA GLY A 37 -19.71 5.20 -6.66
C GLY A 37 -19.89 6.67 -6.24
N ARG A 38 -21.13 7.15 -6.10
CA ARG A 38 -21.43 8.53 -5.70
C ARG A 38 -21.29 8.75 -4.19
N ASP A 39 -21.90 7.90 -3.38
CA ASP A 39 -21.81 7.96 -1.92
C ASP A 39 -21.78 6.55 -1.31
N PRO A 40 -20.59 5.91 -1.27
CA PRO A 40 -20.43 4.60 -0.65
C PRO A 40 -20.87 4.57 0.82
N PHE A 41 -20.74 5.71 1.53
CA PHE A 41 -20.99 5.77 2.96
C PHE A 41 -22.48 5.82 3.30
N ALA A 42 -23.30 6.46 2.46
CA ALA A 42 -24.75 6.32 2.54
C ALA A 42 -25.19 4.87 2.34
N VAL A 43 -24.59 4.16 1.36
CA VAL A 43 -24.87 2.75 1.12
C VAL A 43 -24.47 1.89 2.32
N TYR A 44 -23.24 2.04 2.85
CA TYR A 44 -22.81 1.29 4.04
C TYR A 44 -23.71 1.53 5.25
N ARG A 45 -24.20 2.77 5.44
CA ARG A 45 -25.10 3.12 6.53
C ARG A 45 -26.43 2.40 6.39
N ARG A 46 -27.06 2.49 5.21
CA ARG A 46 -28.31 1.77 4.89
C ARG A 46 -28.17 0.27 5.10
N LEU A 47 -27.09 -0.33 4.58
CA LEU A 47 -26.83 -1.77 4.75
C LEU A 47 -26.67 -2.14 6.22
N ARG A 48 -25.97 -1.33 7.02
CA ARG A 48 -25.81 -1.57 8.45
C ARG A 48 -27.14 -1.49 9.20
N GLU A 49 -27.95 -0.47 8.92
CA GLU A 49 -29.28 -0.28 9.50
C GLU A 49 -30.22 -1.45 9.17
N THR A 50 -30.12 -2.00 7.97
CA THR A 50 -31.03 -3.05 7.47
C THR A 50 -30.58 -4.45 7.86
N HIS A 51 -29.27 -4.71 7.85
CA HIS A 51 -28.72 -6.07 7.92
C HIS A 51 -27.75 -6.31 9.09
N GLY A 52 -27.36 -5.28 9.84
CA GLY A 52 -26.38 -5.37 10.91
C GLY A 52 -24.94 -5.40 10.41
N GLN A 53 -24.11 -6.28 10.98
CA GLN A 53 -22.66 -6.32 10.69
C GLN A 53 -22.28 -7.05 9.39
N LEU A 54 -23.22 -7.75 8.77
CA LEU A 54 -23.04 -8.50 7.52
C LEU A 54 -24.23 -8.26 6.60
N ALA A 55 -23.99 -7.78 5.38
CA ALA A 55 -25.05 -7.48 4.42
C ALA A 55 -24.87 -8.28 3.11
N PRO A 56 -25.93 -8.83 2.52
CA PRO A 56 -25.86 -9.40 1.18
C PRO A 56 -25.61 -8.30 0.14
N VAL A 57 -24.65 -8.53 -0.76
CA VAL A 57 -24.26 -7.60 -1.82
C VAL A 57 -23.98 -8.33 -3.12
N GLU A 58 -23.95 -7.58 -4.21
CA GLU A 58 -23.47 -8.03 -5.50
C GLU A 58 -22.22 -7.22 -5.87
N LEU A 59 -21.07 -7.91 -5.97
CA LEU A 59 -19.75 -7.28 -6.22
C LEU A 59 -19.61 -6.77 -7.65
N ASP A 60 -20.17 -7.55 -8.56
CA ASP A 60 -20.25 -7.34 -10.00
C ASP A 60 -21.49 -8.09 -10.48
N ARG A 61 -21.99 -7.80 -11.68
CA ARG A 61 -23.20 -8.41 -12.23
C ARG A 61 -23.18 -9.94 -12.07
N GLY A 62 -24.11 -10.46 -11.28
CA GLY A 62 -24.25 -11.90 -11.00
C GLY A 62 -23.20 -12.50 -10.07
N VAL A 63 -22.45 -11.69 -9.32
CA VAL A 63 -21.42 -12.12 -8.37
C VAL A 63 -21.86 -11.83 -6.93
N PRO A 64 -22.60 -12.75 -6.28
CA PRO A 64 -23.09 -12.55 -4.93
C PRO A 64 -21.97 -12.69 -3.88
N ALA A 65 -22.04 -11.86 -2.84
CA ALA A 65 -21.18 -11.94 -1.67
C ALA A 65 -21.89 -11.41 -0.41
N MET A 66 -21.26 -11.61 0.74
CA MET A 66 -21.59 -10.97 2.00
C MET A 66 -20.57 -9.87 2.28
N LEU A 67 -21.00 -8.63 2.47
CA LEU A 67 -20.17 -7.51 2.87
C LEU A 67 -20.09 -7.43 4.40
N CYS A 68 -18.87 -7.51 4.96
CA CYS A 68 -18.61 -7.31 6.37
C CYS A 68 -18.44 -5.82 6.69
N LEU A 69 -19.33 -5.32 7.54
CA LEU A 69 -19.46 -3.91 7.95
C LEU A 69 -19.05 -3.66 9.40
N GLY A 70 -18.94 -4.71 10.23
CA GLY A 70 -18.63 -4.62 11.66
C GLY A 70 -17.14 -4.84 11.95
N TYR A 71 -16.54 -3.98 12.78
CA TYR A 71 -15.11 -4.02 13.08
C TYR A 71 -14.68 -5.33 13.77
N ASP A 72 -15.41 -5.75 14.81
CA ASP A 72 -15.10 -6.97 15.56
C ASP A 72 -15.31 -8.23 14.69
N THR A 73 -16.36 -8.24 13.85
CA THR A 73 -16.62 -9.31 12.90
C THR A 73 -15.50 -9.44 11.87
N ALA A 74 -14.97 -8.32 11.37
CA ALA A 74 -13.84 -8.33 10.44
C ALA A 74 -12.57 -8.90 11.10
N LEU A 75 -12.30 -8.52 12.37
CA LEU A 75 -11.20 -9.10 13.14
C LEU A 75 -11.36 -10.60 13.37
N GLU A 76 -12.59 -11.07 13.64
CA GLU A 76 -12.86 -12.50 13.78
C GLU A 76 -12.54 -13.26 12.49
N ILE A 77 -13.01 -12.78 11.34
CA ILE A 77 -12.71 -13.39 10.03
C ILE A 77 -11.19 -13.46 9.82
N MET A 78 -10.49 -12.32 9.93
CA MET A 78 -9.07 -12.22 9.59
C MET A 78 -8.14 -13.00 10.54
N ARG A 79 -8.57 -13.27 11.78
CA ARG A 79 -7.76 -13.99 12.77
C ARG A 79 -8.00 -15.50 12.78
N ARG A 80 -8.96 -15.99 12.00
CA ARG A 80 -9.38 -17.40 11.97
C ARG A 80 -9.19 -18.02 10.58
N PRO A 81 -7.94 -18.11 10.06
CA PRO A 81 -7.65 -18.64 8.72
C PRO A 81 -8.09 -20.11 8.55
N GLU A 82 -8.20 -20.86 9.65
CA GLU A 82 -8.70 -22.24 9.64
C GLU A 82 -10.21 -22.35 9.41
N THR A 83 -10.93 -21.25 9.65
CA THR A 83 -12.38 -21.16 9.42
C THR A 83 -12.66 -20.41 8.12
N PHE A 84 -11.98 -19.28 7.92
CA PHE A 84 -12.16 -18.37 6.79
C PHE A 84 -10.89 -18.35 5.94
N SER A 85 -10.91 -19.10 4.84
CA SER A 85 -9.79 -19.22 3.90
C SER A 85 -9.79 -18.07 2.90
N LYS A 86 -8.62 -17.66 2.41
CA LYS A 86 -8.50 -16.75 1.26
C LYS A 86 -8.31 -17.49 -0.07
N ASP A 87 -8.18 -18.82 -0.05
CA ASP A 87 -8.02 -19.64 -1.25
C ASP A 87 -9.31 -19.66 -2.09
N PRO A 88 -9.31 -19.07 -3.31
CA PRO A 88 -10.47 -19.04 -4.19
C PRO A 88 -10.97 -20.41 -4.62
N ARG A 89 -10.21 -21.51 -4.41
CA ARG A 89 -10.67 -22.88 -4.65
C ARG A 89 -11.88 -23.24 -3.77
N HIS A 90 -12.08 -22.56 -2.65
CA HIS A 90 -13.27 -22.72 -1.81
C HIS A 90 -14.50 -21.98 -2.32
N TRP A 91 -14.38 -21.14 -3.35
CA TRP A 91 -15.49 -20.29 -3.78
C TRP A 91 -16.62 -21.09 -4.43
N ARG A 92 -17.72 -21.27 -3.69
CA ARG A 92 -18.83 -22.13 -4.08
C ARG A 92 -19.49 -21.70 -5.39
N ALA A 93 -19.86 -20.42 -5.51
CA ALA A 93 -20.54 -19.90 -6.70
C ALA A 93 -19.73 -20.12 -7.99
N ARG A 94 -18.40 -20.03 -7.90
CA ARG A 94 -17.51 -20.37 -9.02
C ARG A 94 -17.55 -21.86 -9.34
N ASN A 95 -17.40 -22.70 -8.32
CA ASN A 95 -17.33 -24.16 -8.48
C ASN A 95 -18.66 -24.75 -8.99
N GLU A 96 -19.78 -24.11 -8.67
CA GLU A 96 -21.12 -24.46 -9.16
C GLU A 96 -21.42 -23.90 -10.56
N GLY A 97 -20.50 -23.13 -11.17
CA GLY A 97 -20.69 -22.55 -12.50
C GLY A 97 -21.72 -21.41 -12.55
N VAL A 98 -22.02 -20.78 -11.41
CA VAL A 98 -23.01 -19.69 -11.30
C VAL A 98 -22.44 -18.36 -11.80
N LEU A 99 -21.13 -18.17 -11.70
CA LEU A 99 -20.49 -16.91 -12.08
C LEU A 99 -20.34 -16.80 -13.59
N SER A 100 -20.72 -15.65 -14.16
CA SER A 100 -20.46 -15.36 -15.57
C SER A 100 -18.96 -15.22 -15.83
N GLY A 101 -18.48 -15.81 -16.93
CA GLY A 101 -17.11 -15.62 -17.41
C GLY A 101 -16.81 -14.20 -17.89
N THR A 102 -17.83 -13.36 -18.09
CA THR A 102 -17.68 -11.95 -18.49
C THR A 102 -17.53 -11.01 -17.29
N SER A 103 -17.88 -11.44 -16.08
CA SER A 103 -17.75 -10.62 -14.88
C SER A 103 -16.28 -10.46 -14.51
N TYR A 104 -15.91 -9.28 -14.03
CA TYR A 104 -14.54 -8.90 -13.69
C TYR A 104 -14.04 -9.63 -12.44
N ALA A 105 -14.85 -9.67 -11.38
CA ALA A 105 -14.47 -10.29 -10.11
C ALA A 105 -13.94 -11.74 -10.23
N PRO A 106 -14.60 -12.68 -10.95
CA PRO A 106 -14.09 -14.04 -11.11
C PRO A 106 -12.82 -14.17 -11.98
N GLN A 107 -12.49 -13.16 -12.80
CA GLN A 107 -11.23 -13.13 -13.57
C GLN A 107 -10.04 -12.76 -12.69
N VAL A 108 -10.26 -11.85 -11.74
CA VAL A 108 -9.26 -11.39 -10.76
C VAL A 108 -9.08 -12.42 -9.64
N ILE A 109 -10.19 -12.84 -9.03
CA ILE A 109 -10.24 -13.76 -7.90
C ILE A 109 -10.22 -15.20 -8.45
N ARG A 110 -9.03 -15.67 -8.80
CA ARG A 110 -8.82 -17.03 -9.27
C ARG A 110 -7.68 -17.73 -8.54
N PRO A 111 -7.71 -19.07 -8.42
CA PRO A 111 -6.58 -19.81 -7.87
C PRO A 111 -5.31 -19.49 -8.67
N ARG A 112 -4.29 -19.03 -7.94
CA ARG A 112 -2.93 -18.74 -8.42
C ARG A 112 -1.97 -18.99 -7.26
N PRO A 113 -0.70 -19.33 -7.50
CA PRO A 113 0.31 -19.50 -6.44
C PRO A 113 0.77 -18.13 -5.90
N GLN A 114 -0.18 -17.33 -5.42
CA GLN A 114 -0.01 -15.97 -4.92
C GLN A 114 -0.31 -15.94 -3.43
N VAL A 115 0.52 -15.26 -2.61
CA VAL A 115 0.37 -15.24 -1.14
C VAL A 115 -1.04 -14.83 -0.68
N ASP A 116 -1.74 -13.97 -1.42
CA ASP A 116 -3.09 -13.51 -1.05
C ASP A 116 -4.20 -14.56 -1.32
N PHE A 117 -3.90 -15.62 -2.07
CA PHE A 117 -4.84 -16.67 -2.52
C PHE A 117 -4.47 -18.07 -2.03
N VAL A 118 -3.57 -18.17 -1.06
CA VAL A 118 -3.20 -19.45 -0.45
C VAL A 118 -3.18 -19.31 1.07
N ASP A 119 -3.34 -20.43 1.78
CA ASP A 119 -3.34 -20.50 3.23
C ASP A 119 -2.34 -21.55 3.76
N GLY A 120 -2.26 -21.69 5.08
CA GLY A 120 -1.50 -22.77 5.72
C GLY A 120 0.01 -22.69 5.48
N GLU A 121 0.61 -23.82 5.08
CA GLU A 121 2.06 -23.93 4.89
C GLU A 121 2.56 -23.19 3.65
N GLU A 122 1.80 -23.26 2.55
CA GLU A 122 2.14 -22.55 1.31
C GLU A 122 2.16 -21.04 1.55
N HIS A 123 1.12 -20.51 2.22
CA HIS A 123 1.09 -19.12 2.68
C HIS A 123 2.29 -18.79 3.55
N ARG A 124 2.58 -19.56 4.61
CA ARG A 124 3.73 -19.29 5.49
C ARG A 124 5.05 -19.24 4.74
N ARG A 125 5.26 -20.13 3.75
CA ARG A 125 6.47 -20.15 2.92
C ARG A 125 6.59 -18.90 2.05
N LEU A 126 5.55 -18.57 1.27
CA LEU A 126 5.55 -17.41 0.38
C LEU A 126 5.62 -16.10 1.19
N ARG A 127 4.84 -16.02 2.26
CA ARG A 127 4.80 -14.88 3.17
C ARG A 127 6.13 -14.63 3.85
N GLY A 128 6.78 -15.68 4.36
CA GLY A 128 8.10 -15.57 4.95
C GLY A 128 9.13 -15.02 3.97
N ALA A 129 9.12 -15.47 2.71
CA ALA A 129 10.00 -14.92 1.68
C ALA A 129 9.75 -13.42 1.40
N ILE A 130 8.48 -13.01 1.36
CA ILE A 130 8.12 -11.60 1.18
C ILE A 130 8.57 -10.76 2.37
N GLU A 131 8.33 -11.21 3.59
CA GLU A 131 8.74 -10.50 4.82
C GLU A 131 10.27 -10.40 4.92
N ASP A 132 10.99 -11.48 4.64
CA ASP A 132 12.46 -11.52 4.67
C ASP A 132 13.07 -10.59 3.62
N CYS A 133 12.47 -10.49 2.42
CA CYS A 133 12.94 -9.61 1.36
C CYS A 133 12.56 -8.15 1.61
N THR A 134 11.31 -7.86 2.00
CA THR A 134 10.87 -6.50 2.28
C THR A 134 11.50 -5.92 3.55
N GLY A 135 11.82 -6.77 4.53
CA GLY A 135 12.56 -6.37 5.73
C GLY A 135 14.01 -5.95 5.48
N ARG A 136 14.57 -6.21 4.29
CA ARG A 136 15.90 -5.72 3.87
C ARG A 136 15.89 -4.27 3.37
N ILE A 137 14.71 -3.69 3.15
CA ILE A 137 14.60 -2.31 2.67
C ILE A 137 15.09 -1.37 3.78
N ASP A 138 16.21 -0.69 3.53
CA ASP A 138 16.71 0.33 4.44
C ASP A 138 15.79 1.56 4.40
N SER A 139 15.21 1.93 5.55
CA SER A 139 14.26 3.03 5.63
C SER A 139 14.89 4.39 5.31
N GLY A 140 16.18 4.58 5.61
CA GLY A 140 16.91 5.81 5.30
C GLY A 140 17.14 5.95 3.79
N ALA A 141 17.57 4.88 3.13
CA ALA A 141 17.72 4.81 1.69
C ALA A 141 16.38 5.01 0.98
N LEU A 142 15.31 4.36 1.46
CA LEU A 142 13.96 4.56 0.92
C LEU A 142 13.52 6.01 1.04
N ARG A 143 13.69 6.66 2.21
CA ARG A 143 13.41 8.08 2.39
C ARG A 143 14.18 8.92 1.38
N ASN A 144 15.50 8.74 1.27
CA ASN A 144 16.34 9.48 0.32
C ASN A 144 15.87 9.30 -1.14
N TYR A 145 15.43 8.10 -1.52
CA TYR A 145 14.89 7.85 -2.86
C TYR A 145 13.58 8.62 -3.09
N VAL A 146 12.66 8.57 -2.13
CA VAL A 146 11.38 9.29 -2.22
C VAL A 146 11.63 10.80 -2.28
N GLU A 147 12.53 11.33 -1.45
CA GLU A 147 12.87 12.76 -1.44
C GLU A 147 13.40 13.24 -2.79
N ARG A 148 14.35 12.51 -3.38
CA ARG A 148 14.91 12.84 -4.71
C ARG A 148 13.85 12.78 -5.81
N ILE A 149 12.98 11.78 -5.77
CA ILE A 149 11.89 11.63 -6.74
C ILE A 149 10.89 12.79 -6.57
N ALA A 150 10.51 13.09 -5.34
CA ALA A 150 9.61 14.18 -5.01
C ALA A 150 10.17 15.52 -5.50
N ASP A 151 11.43 15.85 -5.18
CA ASP A 151 12.09 17.08 -5.63
C ASP A 151 12.08 17.18 -7.17
N SER A 152 12.45 16.10 -7.86
CA SER A 152 12.48 16.08 -9.33
C SER A 152 11.11 16.21 -9.97
N LEU A 153 10.03 15.76 -9.32
CA LEU A 153 8.66 15.92 -9.82
C LEU A 153 8.15 17.33 -9.53
N ILE A 154 8.40 17.86 -8.32
CA ILE A 154 8.04 19.22 -7.93
C ILE A 154 8.71 20.24 -8.84
N ASP A 155 9.98 20.05 -9.17
CA ASP A 155 10.72 20.93 -10.08
C ASP A 155 10.01 21.04 -11.44
N GLN A 156 9.25 20.03 -11.89
CA GLN A 156 8.56 20.10 -13.19
C GLN A 156 7.42 21.12 -13.22
N PHE A 157 6.79 21.43 -12.08
CA PHE A 157 5.62 22.31 -12.03
C PHE A 157 5.75 23.51 -11.08
N CYS A 158 6.79 23.58 -10.24
CA CYS A 158 6.89 24.62 -9.20
C CYS A 158 6.94 26.07 -9.73
N GLU A 159 7.36 26.29 -10.97
CA GLU A 159 7.41 27.62 -11.60
C GLU A 159 6.08 28.04 -12.24
N ALA A 160 5.14 27.11 -12.44
CA ALA A 160 3.86 27.39 -13.10
C ALA A 160 2.85 28.09 -12.17
N GLY A 161 2.94 27.86 -10.86
CA GLY A 161 1.99 28.38 -9.86
C GLY A 161 0.65 27.62 -9.80
N GLU A 162 0.46 26.60 -10.64
CA GLU A 162 -0.69 25.71 -10.63
C GLU A 162 -0.30 24.32 -11.14
N THR A 163 -1.01 23.28 -10.69
CA THR A 163 -0.87 21.92 -11.23
C THR A 163 -2.08 21.04 -10.88
N GLU A 164 -2.23 19.90 -11.56
CA GLU A 164 -3.11 18.80 -11.15
C GLU A 164 -2.26 17.73 -10.44
N LEU A 165 -2.38 17.60 -9.12
CA LEU A 165 -1.45 16.81 -8.31
C LEU A 165 -1.59 15.29 -8.47
N ILE A 166 -2.76 14.78 -8.85
CA ILE A 166 -2.97 13.32 -8.91
C ILE A 166 -2.10 12.71 -10.01
N GLY A 167 -2.20 13.23 -11.22
CA GLY A 167 -1.44 12.75 -12.37
C GLY A 167 0.03 13.19 -12.37
N THR A 168 0.34 14.40 -11.90
CA THR A 168 1.70 14.96 -11.99
C THR A 168 2.61 14.58 -10.82
N TYR A 169 2.05 14.16 -9.68
CA TYR A 169 2.82 13.89 -8.47
C TYR A 169 2.40 12.59 -7.78
N CYS A 170 1.13 12.48 -7.34
CA CYS A 170 0.67 11.38 -6.49
C CYS A 170 0.78 10.00 -7.16
N ALA A 171 0.50 9.92 -8.46
CA ALA A 171 0.63 8.69 -9.23
C ALA A 171 2.10 8.35 -9.56
N LEU A 172 2.94 9.37 -9.76
CA LEU A 172 4.31 9.16 -10.24
C LEU A 172 5.28 8.77 -9.11
N VAL A 173 5.13 9.33 -7.91
CA VAL A 173 6.02 9.01 -6.78
C VAL A 173 6.08 7.50 -6.50
N PRO A 174 4.95 6.78 -6.29
CA PRO A 174 4.98 5.36 -5.96
C PRO A 174 5.50 4.50 -7.12
N VAL A 175 5.21 4.88 -8.36
CA VAL A 175 5.70 4.18 -9.56
C VAL A 175 7.23 4.23 -9.65
N LEU A 176 7.81 5.42 -9.50
CA LEU A 176 9.26 5.60 -9.60
C LEU A 176 10.00 4.96 -8.43
N VAL A 177 9.43 5.01 -7.22
CA VAL A 177 9.98 4.30 -6.05
C VAL A 177 9.93 2.79 -6.25
N THR A 178 8.82 2.27 -6.76
CA THR A 178 8.66 0.83 -7.05
C THR A 178 9.66 0.36 -8.11
N SER A 179 9.88 1.15 -9.15
CA SER A 179 10.91 0.85 -10.16
C SER A 179 12.29 0.62 -9.54
N GLN A 180 12.69 1.49 -8.61
CA GLN A 180 13.95 1.34 -7.88
C GLN A 180 13.95 0.09 -6.96
N LEU A 181 12.90 -0.10 -6.15
CA LEU A 181 12.84 -1.17 -5.15
C LEU A 181 12.81 -2.58 -5.76
N PHE A 182 12.22 -2.73 -6.95
CA PHE A 182 12.12 -4.00 -7.66
C PHE A 182 13.21 -4.15 -8.74
N GLY A 183 14.05 -3.12 -8.91
CA GLY A 183 15.22 -3.15 -9.77
C GLY A 183 14.92 -3.05 -11.27
N PHE A 184 13.82 -2.42 -11.64
CA PHE A 184 13.51 -2.17 -13.05
C PHE A 184 14.52 -1.18 -13.67
N PRO A 185 14.97 -1.44 -14.90
CA PRO A 185 15.58 -0.39 -15.72
C PRO A 185 14.61 0.79 -15.89
N GLN A 186 15.14 2.01 -15.99
CA GLN A 186 14.37 3.26 -15.97
C GLN A 186 13.25 3.36 -17.03
N GLN A 187 13.28 2.54 -18.09
CA GLN A 187 12.30 2.51 -19.18
C GLN A 187 11.50 1.19 -19.28
N ALA A 188 11.75 0.21 -18.40
CA ALA A 188 11.18 -1.14 -18.52
C ALA A 188 9.85 -1.32 -17.77
N MET A 189 9.46 -0.34 -16.96
CA MET A 189 8.25 -0.42 -16.12
C MET A 189 6.96 -0.13 -16.91
N ASP A 190 7.03 0.62 -18.02
CA ASP A 190 5.86 1.09 -18.76
C ASP A 190 4.92 -0.02 -19.27
N PRO A 191 5.41 -1.12 -19.88
CA PRO A 191 4.53 -2.22 -20.28
C PRO A 191 3.83 -2.88 -19.09
N LEU A 192 4.53 -3.00 -17.96
CA LEU A 192 3.95 -3.54 -16.72
C LEU A 192 2.85 -2.62 -16.19
N LEU A 193 3.09 -1.31 -16.11
CA LEU A 193 2.09 -0.36 -15.62
C LEU A 193 0.87 -0.31 -16.52
N ARG A 194 1.05 -0.34 -17.85
CA ARG A 194 -0.07 -0.43 -18.78
C ARG A 194 -0.88 -1.70 -18.56
N GLY A 195 -0.21 -2.84 -18.34
CA GLY A 195 -0.86 -4.11 -18.02
C GLY A 195 -1.62 -4.07 -16.69
N VAL A 196 -1.00 -3.51 -15.64
CA VAL A 196 -1.61 -3.34 -14.31
C VAL A 196 -2.81 -2.39 -14.36
N VAL A 197 -2.74 -1.30 -15.13
CA VAL A 197 -3.87 -0.38 -15.33
C VAL A 197 -5.00 -1.10 -16.06
N ALA A 198 -4.73 -1.77 -17.19
CA ALA A 198 -5.74 -2.53 -17.93
C ALA A 198 -6.37 -3.67 -17.11
N PHE A 199 -5.60 -4.24 -16.17
CA PHE A 199 -6.09 -5.19 -15.18
C PHE A 199 -7.02 -4.52 -14.18
N ILE A 200 -6.57 -3.47 -13.50
CA ILE A 200 -7.33 -2.78 -12.44
C ILE A 200 -8.59 -2.10 -12.97
N ASP A 201 -8.50 -1.44 -14.13
CA ASP A 201 -9.58 -0.66 -14.73
C ASP A 201 -10.65 -1.49 -15.46
N GLY A 202 -10.43 -2.81 -15.57
CA GLY A 202 -11.38 -3.72 -16.18
C GLY A 202 -11.45 -3.65 -17.71
N SER A 203 -10.61 -2.86 -18.39
CA SER A 203 -10.68 -2.62 -19.84
C SER A 203 -10.27 -3.84 -20.67
N ASP A 204 -9.18 -4.51 -20.27
CA ASP A 204 -8.75 -5.81 -20.80
C ASP A 204 -7.99 -6.57 -19.70
N PRO A 205 -8.69 -7.16 -18.71
CA PRO A 205 -8.05 -7.80 -17.57
C PRO A 205 -7.14 -8.95 -17.99
N ALA A 206 -7.60 -9.76 -18.94
CA ALA A 206 -6.85 -10.92 -19.40
C ALA A 206 -5.62 -10.50 -20.21
N GLY A 207 -5.71 -9.50 -21.08
CA GLY A 207 -4.56 -8.97 -21.82
C GLY A 207 -3.59 -8.21 -20.93
N GLY A 208 -4.10 -7.43 -19.97
CA GLY A 208 -3.31 -6.74 -18.96
C GLY A 208 -2.49 -7.70 -18.10
N ASP A 209 -3.13 -8.76 -17.58
CA ASP A 209 -2.48 -9.84 -16.82
C ASP A 209 -1.35 -10.51 -17.64
N ARG A 210 -1.61 -10.81 -18.92
CA ARG A 210 -0.60 -11.40 -19.82
C ARG A 210 0.58 -10.47 -20.08
N ALA A 211 0.33 -9.18 -20.37
CA ALA A 211 1.38 -8.20 -20.64
C ALA A 211 2.24 -7.92 -19.40
N ALA A 212 1.60 -7.78 -18.24
CA ALA A 212 2.27 -7.62 -16.96
C ALA A 212 3.16 -8.84 -16.63
N ALA A 213 2.62 -10.06 -16.77
CA ALA A 213 3.37 -11.28 -16.56
C ALA A 213 4.57 -11.41 -17.52
N ALA A 214 4.43 -11.00 -18.78
CA ALA A 214 5.54 -11.00 -19.73
C ALA A 214 6.68 -10.06 -19.30
N ALA A 215 6.34 -8.81 -18.94
CA ALA A 215 7.32 -7.83 -18.44
C ALA A 215 8.03 -8.32 -17.16
N LEU A 216 7.32 -9.00 -16.27
CA LEU A 216 7.90 -9.57 -15.05
C LEU A 216 8.84 -10.73 -15.33
N ARG A 217 8.54 -11.59 -16.32
CA ARG A 217 9.49 -12.64 -16.74
C ARG A 217 10.78 -12.05 -17.29
N GLU A 218 10.68 -11.01 -18.12
CA GLU A 218 11.86 -10.30 -18.62
C GLU A 218 12.70 -9.70 -17.48
N LEU A 219 12.06 -9.12 -16.47
CA LEU A 219 12.74 -8.64 -15.27
C LEU A 219 13.42 -9.79 -14.51
N ILE A 220 12.74 -10.91 -14.28
CA ILE A 220 13.31 -12.06 -13.58
C ILE A 220 14.54 -12.57 -14.32
N ASP A 221 14.49 -12.70 -15.65
CA ASP A 221 15.62 -13.13 -16.46
C ASP A 221 16.77 -12.12 -16.46
N LEU A 222 16.47 -10.82 -16.41
CA LEU A 222 17.47 -9.78 -16.21
C LEU A 222 18.16 -9.94 -14.84
N LYS A 223 17.38 -10.07 -13.76
CA LYS A 223 17.91 -10.16 -12.39
C LYS A 223 18.61 -11.46 -12.06
N ARG A 224 18.31 -12.55 -12.78
CA ARG A 224 19.11 -13.79 -12.74
C ARG A 224 20.52 -13.59 -13.30
N ARG A 225 20.65 -12.78 -14.36
CA ARG A 225 21.93 -12.50 -15.01
C ARG A 225 22.72 -11.42 -14.30
N ASP A 226 22.04 -10.41 -13.77
CA ASP A 226 22.62 -9.25 -13.10
C ASP A 226 21.84 -8.93 -11.80
N PRO A 227 22.10 -9.69 -10.71
CA PRO A 227 21.40 -9.51 -9.45
C PRO A 227 21.81 -8.20 -8.75
N GLY A 228 20.82 -7.49 -8.23
CA GLY A 228 21.00 -6.21 -7.55
C GLY A 228 20.56 -6.21 -6.09
N ALA A 229 20.66 -5.03 -5.46
CA ALA A 229 20.09 -4.76 -4.14
C ALA A 229 18.61 -4.38 -4.27
N ASP A 230 17.80 -5.31 -4.78
CA ASP A 230 16.37 -5.14 -5.05
C ASP A 230 15.54 -6.37 -4.65
N ILE A 231 14.25 -6.14 -4.41
CA ILE A 231 13.31 -7.17 -3.93
C ILE A 231 13.26 -8.36 -4.88
N THR A 232 13.29 -8.12 -6.18
CA THR A 232 13.25 -9.17 -7.21
C THR A 232 14.45 -10.10 -7.08
N SER A 233 15.66 -9.55 -6.99
CA SER A 233 16.90 -10.31 -6.81
C SER A 233 16.90 -11.09 -5.49
N TRP A 234 16.38 -10.50 -4.41
CA TRP A 234 16.31 -11.18 -3.12
C TRP A 234 15.30 -12.33 -3.11
N LEU A 235 14.14 -12.17 -3.76
CA LEU A 235 13.15 -13.23 -3.91
C LEU A 235 13.69 -14.40 -4.75
N ILE A 236 14.40 -14.10 -5.85
CA ILE A 236 15.07 -15.12 -6.69
C ILE A 236 16.07 -15.93 -5.85
N ALA A 237 16.87 -15.27 -5.00
CA ALA A 237 17.89 -15.91 -4.18
C ALA A 237 17.35 -16.52 -2.86
N HIS A 238 16.05 -16.42 -2.59
CA HIS A 238 15.48 -16.78 -1.30
C HIS A 238 15.52 -18.31 -1.05
N PRO A 239 15.85 -18.80 0.17
CA PRO A 239 15.87 -20.23 0.49
C PRO A 239 14.50 -20.93 0.36
N ALA A 240 13.41 -20.16 0.31
CA ALA A 240 12.06 -20.68 0.03
C ALA A 240 11.88 -21.21 -1.40
N ARG A 241 12.86 -20.98 -2.29
CA ARG A 241 12.93 -21.47 -3.68
C ARG A 241 11.60 -21.28 -4.42
N LEU A 242 11.21 -20.03 -4.60
CA LEU A 242 10.02 -19.69 -5.35
C LEU A 242 10.17 -20.16 -6.80
N THR A 243 9.12 -20.76 -7.36
CA THR A 243 9.07 -21.08 -8.79
C THR A 243 8.96 -19.82 -9.63
N ASP A 244 9.21 -19.90 -10.94
CA ASP A 244 9.06 -18.76 -11.85
C ASP A 244 7.64 -18.20 -11.84
N GLU A 245 6.64 -19.08 -11.73
CA GLU A 245 5.24 -18.67 -11.61
C GLU A 245 4.97 -17.99 -10.26
N GLU A 246 5.45 -18.55 -9.16
CA GLU A 246 5.35 -17.93 -7.82
C GLU A 246 6.02 -16.56 -7.77
N LEU A 247 7.18 -16.40 -8.41
CA LEU A 247 7.89 -15.12 -8.51
C LEU A 247 7.06 -14.10 -9.27
N VAL A 248 6.53 -14.45 -10.45
CA VAL A 248 5.69 -13.55 -11.24
C VAL A 248 4.46 -13.11 -10.44
N GLU A 249 3.74 -14.04 -9.82
CA GLU A 249 2.53 -13.72 -9.04
C GLU A 249 2.85 -12.86 -7.80
N GLN A 250 3.96 -13.13 -7.08
CA GLN A 250 4.36 -12.29 -5.94
C GLN A 250 4.74 -10.87 -6.40
N LEU A 251 5.50 -10.75 -7.49
CA LEU A 251 5.92 -9.45 -8.00
C LEU A 251 4.73 -8.65 -8.52
N LEU A 252 3.81 -9.29 -9.24
CA LEU A 252 2.58 -8.68 -9.72
C LEU A 252 1.75 -8.12 -8.56
N LEU A 253 1.56 -8.92 -7.50
CA LEU A 253 0.87 -8.48 -6.29
C LEU A 253 1.57 -7.27 -5.66
N LEU A 254 2.86 -7.39 -5.33
CA LEU A 254 3.54 -6.37 -4.55
C LEU A 254 3.66 -5.05 -5.31
N ILE A 255 3.99 -5.10 -6.61
CA ILE A 255 4.06 -3.90 -7.46
C ILE A 255 2.67 -3.28 -7.60
N GLY A 256 1.67 -4.08 -7.96
CA GLY A 256 0.28 -3.62 -8.14
C GLY A 256 -0.30 -2.97 -6.90
N MET A 257 -0.05 -3.52 -5.70
CA MET A 257 -0.53 -2.95 -4.44
C MET A 257 0.12 -1.60 -4.11
N VAL A 258 1.42 -1.43 -4.36
CA VAL A 258 2.08 -0.14 -4.13
C VAL A 258 1.62 0.90 -5.15
N THR A 259 1.64 0.57 -6.45
CA THR A 259 1.29 1.52 -7.51
C THR A 259 -0.21 1.81 -7.57
N GLY A 260 -1.06 0.90 -7.11
CA GLY A 260 -2.51 1.05 -7.13
C GLY A 260 -3.10 1.76 -5.91
N LEU A 261 -2.46 1.67 -4.74
CA LEU A 261 -3.05 2.15 -3.47
C LEU A 261 -2.33 3.37 -2.88
N VAL A 262 -1.01 3.45 -3.00
CA VAL A 262 -0.24 4.57 -2.42
C VAL A 262 -0.57 5.92 -3.08
N PRO A 263 -0.86 6.03 -4.40
CA PRO A 263 -1.33 7.30 -4.97
C PRO A 263 -2.60 7.81 -4.29
N GLY A 264 -3.56 6.92 -4.00
CA GLY A 264 -4.77 7.26 -3.27
C GLY A 264 -4.49 7.71 -1.83
N LEU A 265 -3.50 7.11 -1.16
CA LEU A 265 -3.08 7.52 0.17
C LEU A 265 -2.53 8.95 0.17
N ILE A 266 -1.64 9.26 -0.77
CA ILE A 266 -1.05 10.61 -0.92
C ILE A 266 -2.15 11.62 -1.29
N GLY A 267 -2.94 11.34 -2.33
CA GLY A 267 -3.96 12.26 -2.82
C GLY A 267 -5.08 12.54 -1.81
N ASN A 268 -5.59 11.51 -1.14
CA ASN A 268 -6.62 11.69 -0.11
C ASN A 268 -6.06 12.45 1.11
N SER A 269 -4.79 12.25 1.46
CA SER A 269 -4.16 12.98 2.58
C SER A 269 -3.95 14.44 2.24
N LEU A 270 -3.53 14.76 1.00
CA LEU A 270 -3.47 16.14 0.52
C LEU A 270 -4.84 16.80 0.54
N ARG A 271 -5.90 16.10 0.09
CA ARG A 271 -7.26 16.61 0.23
C ARG A 271 -7.57 16.98 1.67
N VAL A 272 -7.35 16.07 2.63
CA VAL A 272 -7.59 16.35 4.06
C VAL A 272 -6.79 17.57 4.53
N LEU A 273 -5.49 17.62 4.24
CA LEU A 273 -4.62 18.73 4.63
C LEU A 273 -5.04 20.08 4.03
N LEU A 274 -5.60 20.08 2.82
CA LEU A 274 -6.00 21.29 2.10
C LEU A 274 -7.44 21.75 2.40
N THR A 275 -8.33 20.85 2.84
CA THR A 275 -9.77 21.15 2.96
C THR A 275 -10.31 21.08 4.38
N ASP A 276 -9.61 20.43 5.31
CA ASP A 276 -10.07 20.26 6.68
C ASP A 276 -9.43 21.30 7.61
N GLU A 277 -10.26 22.11 8.25
CA GLU A 277 -9.82 23.18 9.16
C GLU A 277 -9.00 22.67 10.35
N ARG A 278 -9.22 21.42 10.77
CA ARG A 278 -8.44 20.77 11.83
C ARG A 278 -6.97 20.61 11.45
N PHE A 279 -6.69 20.59 10.14
CA PHE A 279 -5.35 20.41 9.59
C PHE A 279 -4.78 21.70 8.98
N SER A 280 -5.61 22.67 8.58
CA SER A 280 -5.16 23.88 7.88
C SER A 280 -4.49 24.94 8.77
N GLY A 281 -4.72 24.93 10.10
CA GLY A 281 -4.22 25.94 11.04
C GLY A 281 -2.82 25.70 11.62
N GLU A 282 -2.25 24.50 11.46
CA GLU A 282 -0.98 24.08 12.07
C GLU A 282 0.06 23.62 11.04
N LEU A 283 0.00 24.09 9.79
CA LEU A 283 0.96 23.73 8.73
C LEU A 283 2.43 24.06 9.07
N MET A 284 2.70 24.88 10.09
CA MET A 284 4.08 25.12 10.59
C MET A 284 4.64 23.97 11.47
N GLY A 285 3.86 22.92 11.75
CA GLY A 285 4.30 21.74 12.52
C GLY A 285 4.94 20.60 11.69
N GLY A 286 4.84 20.64 10.35
CA GLY A 286 5.54 19.82 9.35
C GLY A 286 5.32 18.29 9.39
N SER A 287 5.67 17.63 10.50
CA SER A 287 5.73 16.15 10.59
C SER A 287 4.56 15.51 11.34
N MET A 288 4.11 16.07 12.47
CA MET A 288 2.98 15.51 13.21
C MET A 288 1.66 15.64 12.43
N LEU A 289 1.49 16.74 11.69
CA LEU A 289 0.31 17.00 10.87
C LEU A 289 0.14 15.98 9.72
N VAL A 290 1.24 15.62 9.04
CA VAL A 290 1.23 14.66 7.93
C VAL A 290 0.87 13.26 8.42
N GLU A 291 1.46 12.83 9.53
CA GLU A 291 1.19 11.52 10.12
C GLU A 291 -0.27 11.39 10.60
N ASP A 292 -0.82 12.47 11.18
CA ASP A 292 -2.22 12.52 11.59
C ASP A 292 -3.17 12.54 10.39
N ALA A 293 -2.85 13.25 9.31
CA ALA A 293 -3.65 13.24 8.08
C ALA A 293 -3.67 11.85 7.43
N LEU A 294 -2.53 11.15 7.42
CA LEU A 294 -2.47 9.76 6.97
C LEU A 294 -3.35 8.84 7.82
N ASP A 295 -3.30 8.99 9.14
CA ASP A 295 -4.15 8.20 10.04
C ASP A 295 -5.64 8.53 9.82
N GLU A 296 -6.00 9.80 9.68
CA GLU A 296 -7.37 10.24 9.35
C GLU A 296 -7.88 9.58 8.08
N VAL A 297 -7.09 9.61 6.99
CA VAL A 297 -7.46 8.96 5.72
C VAL A 297 -7.62 7.46 5.89
N LEU A 298 -6.68 6.79 6.58
CA LEU A 298 -6.75 5.34 6.79
C LEU A 298 -7.96 4.93 7.64
N TRP A 299 -8.47 5.81 8.50
CA TRP A 299 -9.73 5.62 9.23
C TRP A 299 -10.96 5.89 8.37
N THR A 300 -10.97 6.97 7.60
CA THR A 300 -12.20 7.54 7.02
C THR A 300 -12.42 7.20 5.55
N ASP A 301 -11.35 7.21 4.75
CA ASP A 301 -11.31 7.01 3.30
C ASP A 301 -10.07 6.17 2.90
N PRO A 302 -9.91 4.94 3.44
CA PRO A 302 -8.73 4.13 3.16
C PRO A 302 -8.66 3.82 1.65
N PRO A 303 -7.48 3.95 1.01
CA PRO A 303 -7.35 3.74 -0.44
C PRO A 303 -7.86 2.39 -0.91
N LEU A 304 -7.70 1.36 -0.08
CA LEU A 304 -8.36 0.07 -0.25
C LEU A 304 -9.63 0.05 0.62
N ALA A 305 -10.78 0.34 0.01
CA ALA A 305 -12.04 0.48 0.72
C ALA A 305 -12.71 -0.86 1.00
N ASN A 306 -12.74 -1.74 -0.01
CA ASN A 306 -13.32 -3.07 0.10
C ASN A 306 -12.34 -4.08 -0.50
N MET A 307 -11.87 -5.04 0.29
CA MET A 307 -11.03 -6.16 -0.15
C MET A 307 -10.95 -7.21 0.96
N GLY A 308 -10.26 -8.32 0.73
CA GLY A 308 -10.20 -9.43 1.67
C GLY A 308 -11.44 -10.28 1.48
N LEU A 309 -11.47 -10.99 0.35
CA LEU A 309 -12.47 -12.01 0.10
C LEU A 309 -12.05 -13.26 0.86
N TYR A 310 -12.93 -13.73 1.73
CA TYR A 310 -12.77 -14.94 2.50
C TYR A 310 -13.89 -15.91 2.21
N PHE A 311 -13.60 -17.20 2.35
CA PHE A 311 -14.51 -18.31 2.11
C PHE A 311 -14.53 -19.19 3.36
N PRO A 312 -15.67 -19.33 4.05
CA PRO A 312 -15.77 -20.26 5.16
C PRO A 312 -15.58 -21.69 4.63
N VAL A 313 -14.68 -22.47 5.23
CA VAL A 313 -14.37 -23.83 4.74
C VAL A 313 -15.40 -24.88 5.17
N HIS A 314 -16.30 -24.51 6.09
CA HIS A 314 -17.45 -25.27 6.54
C HIS A 314 -18.61 -24.32 6.87
N ASP A 315 -19.85 -24.84 6.94
CA ASP A 315 -21.01 -24.08 7.41
C ASP A 315 -20.71 -23.46 8.79
N THR A 316 -20.91 -22.14 8.93
CA THR A 316 -20.57 -21.41 10.15
C THR A 316 -21.59 -20.32 10.45
N ASN A 317 -21.66 -19.88 11.71
CA ASN A 317 -22.43 -18.71 12.10
C ASN A 317 -21.48 -17.54 12.36
N LEU A 318 -21.73 -16.41 11.72
CA LEU A 318 -20.96 -15.19 11.87
C LEU A 318 -21.91 -14.02 12.06
N ALA A 319 -21.70 -13.21 13.10
CA ALA A 319 -22.56 -12.06 13.45
C ALA A 319 -24.08 -12.37 13.43
N GLY A 320 -24.48 -13.54 13.92
CA GLY A 320 -25.88 -13.99 13.95
C GLY A 320 -26.44 -14.47 12.61
N LYS A 321 -25.62 -14.55 11.55
CA LYS A 321 -26.01 -15.06 10.23
C LYS A 321 -25.35 -16.40 9.94
N ARG A 322 -26.11 -17.33 9.36
CA ARG A 322 -25.58 -18.60 8.88
C ARG A 322 -24.94 -18.40 7.51
N LEU A 323 -23.66 -18.72 7.39
CA LEU A 323 -22.91 -18.80 6.16
C LEU A 323 -22.72 -20.27 5.78
N ARG A 324 -22.91 -20.59 4.51
CA ARG A 324 -22.60 -21.91 3.95
C ARG A 324 -21.13 -21.96 3.58
N ALA A 325 -20.56 -23.17 3.58
CA ALA A 325 -19.22 -23.38 3.07
C ALA A 325 -19.05 -22.77 1.66
N GLY A 326 -17.96 -22.02 1.47
CA GLY A 326 -17.61 -21.37 0.22
C GLY A 326 -18.40 -20.11 -0.14
N ASP A 327 -19.25 -19.59 0.76
CA ASP A 327 -19.84 -18.24 0.62
C ASP A 327 -18.73 -17.19 0.53
N ALA A 328 -18.82 -16.30 -0.45
CA ALA A 328 -17.92 -15.16 -0.56
C ALA A 328 -18.22 -14.13 0.55
N VAL A 329 -17.25 -13.84 1.41
CA VAL A 329 -17.34 -12.80 2.44
C VAL A 329 -16.27 -11.75 2.19
N MET A 330 -16.67 -10.54 1.78
CA MET A 330 -15.77 -9.42 1.52
C MET A 330 -15.70 -8.50 2.74
N ILE A 331 -14.50 -8.10 3.15
CA ILE A 331 -14.33 -7.10 4.21
C ILE A 331 -14.38 -5.69 3.61
N SER A 332 -15.25 -4.84 4.18
CA SER A 332 -15.19 -3.40 3.91
C SER A 332 -14.32 -2.72 4.94
N PHE A 333 -13.06 -2.42 4.62
CA PHE A 333 -12.19 -1.65 5.51
C PHE A 333 -12.77 -0.25 5.77
N ALA A 334 -13.35 0.38 4.75
CA ALA A 334 -14.00 1.68 4.89
C ALA A 334 -15.20 1.62 5.86
N ALA A 335 -16.09 0.63 5.73
CA ALA A 335 -17.25 0.52 6.62
C ALA A 335 -16.87 0.08 8.04
N THR A 336 -15.95 -0.89 8.17
CA THR A 336 -15.53 -1.44 9.47
C THR A 336 -14.75 -0.42 10.31
N ASN A 337 -13.90 0.39 9.68
CA ASN A 337 -13.23 1.49 10.39
C ASN A 337 -14.25 2.50 10.90
N ARG A 338 -15.24 2.88 10.09
CA ARG A 338 -16.33 3.78 10.53
C ARG A 338 -17.21 3.17 11.62
N ASP A 339 -17.45 1.87 11.60
CA ASP A 339 -18.14 1.16 12.70
C ASP A 339 -17.42 1.37 14.03
N ALA A 340 -16.10 1.23 14.04
CA ALA A 340 -15.30 1.51 15.23
C ALA A 340 -15.39 2.98 15.65
N LEU A 341 -15.34 3.93 14.70
CA LEU A 341 -15.47 5.37 14.98
C LEU A 341 -16.83 5.74 15.60
N LEU A 342 -17.91 5.09 15.20
CA LEU A 342 -19.25 5.31 15.77
C LEU A 342 -19.34 4.86 17.24
N ARG A 343 -18.57 3.82 17.61
CA ARG A 343 -18.56 3.25 18.97
C ARG A 343 -17.56 3.96 19.88
N SER A 344 -16.45 4.39 19.32
CA SER A 344 -15.43 5.17 20.02
C SER A 344 -14.69 6.04 18.99
N PRO A 345 -14.84 7.38 19.04
CA PRO A 345 -14.07 8.26 18.16
C PRO A 345 -12.58 7.99 18.35
N HIS A 346 -11.82 7.98 17.26
CA HIS A 346 -10.38 7.79 17.33
C HIS A 346 -9.73 8.99 18.03
N LYS A 347 -8.75 8.70 18.89
CA LYS A 347 -7.85 9.72 19.43
C LYS A 347 -6.69 9.91 18.45
N GLN A 348 -6.09 11.10 18.41
CA GLN A 348 -4.85 11.37 17.66
C GLN A 348 -3.79 10.29 17.97
N GLY A 349 -3.09 9.82 16.94
CA GLY A 349 -2.13 8.72 17.03
C GLY A 349 -2.71 7.30 17.18
N ASN A 350 -4.04 7.11 17.20
CA ASN A 350 -4.63 5.77 17.19
C ASN A 350 -4.53 5.12 15.81
N ARG A 351 -3.77 4.02 15.71
CA ARG A 351 -3.50 3.29 14.46
C ARG A 351 -4.15 1.90 14.40
N ALA A 352 -5.23 1.71 15.15
CA ALA A 352 -6.02 0.48 15.20
C ALA A 352 -7.00 0.32 14.02
N HIS A 353 -6.95 1.18 13.01
CA HIS A 353 -7.71 1.01 11.77
C HIS A 353 -7.32 -0.31 11.06
N LEU A 354 -8.25 -0.88 10.29
CA LEU A 354 -8.06 -2.12 9.54
C LEU A 354 -7.59 -1.90 8.09
N ALA A 355 -7.21 -0.68 7.71
CA ALA A 355 -6.79 -0.38 6.33
C ALA A 355 -5.58 -1.20 5.81
N PHE A 356 -4.82 -1.82 6.71
CA PHE A 356 -3.72 -2.74 6.37
C PHE A 356 -4.07 -4.22 6.66
N GLY A 357 -5.35 -4.54 6.88
CA GLY A 357 -5.79 -5.86 7.32
C GLY A 357 -5.30 -6.23 8.73
N ALA A 358 -5.57 -7.48 9.11
CA ALA A 358 -5.14 -8.08 10.37
C ALA A 358 -4.87 -9.58 10.20
N GLY A 359 -4.31 -10.21 11.23
CA GLY A 359 -4.03 -11.65 11.22
C GLY A 359 -2.90 -12.05 10.28
N PRO A 360 -2.84 -13.32 9.85
CA PRO A 360 -1.75 -13.85 9.01
C PRO A 360 -1.59 -13.12 7.67
N HIS A 361 -2.68 -12.56 7.16
CA HIS A 361 -2.73 -11.82 5.89
C HIS A 361 -2.61 -10.30 6.05
N ALA A 362 -2.23 -9.80 7.24
CA ALA A 362 -1.96 -8.37 7.45
C ALA A 362 -0.89 -7.85 6.48
N CYS A 363 -1.01 -6.64 5.98
CA CYS A 363 -0.14 -6.10 4.93
C CYS A 363 1.35 -6.09 5.36
N PRO A 364 2.26 -6.73 4.61
CA PRO A 364 3.69 -6.70 4.91
C PRO A 364 4.33 -5.33 4.58
N GLY A 365 3.72 -4.58 3.65
CA GLY A 365 4.22 -3.30 3.17
C GLY A 365 3.79 -2.07 3.99
N ARG A 366 3.20 -2.26 5.19
CA ARG A 366 2.61 -1.16 5.99
C ARG A 366 3.62 -0.03 6.26
N SER A 367 4.83 -0.37 6.69
CA SER A 367 5.88 0.62 7.00
C SER A 367 6.36 1.36 5.75
N SER A 368 6.64 0.64 4.66
CA SER A 368 7.12 1.21 3.41
C SER A 368 6.08 2.11 2.75
N ALA A 369 4.83 1.66 2.65
CA ALA A 369 3.74 2.44 2.05
C ALA A 369 3.53 3.76 2.81
N ARG A 370 3.55 3.70 4.16
CA ARG A 370 3.42 4.88 4.99
C ARG A 370 4.60 5.83 4.85
N LEU A 371 5.83 5.31 4.86
CA LEU A 371 7.04 6.12 4.69
C LEU A 371 7.02 6.83 3.32
N ILE A 372 6.69 6.12 2.24
CA ILE A 372 6.60 6.72 0.90
C ILE A 372 5.59 7.85 0.88
N ALA A 373 4.38 7.64 1.43
CA ALA A 373 3.35 8.66 1.45
C ALA A 373 3.76 9.86 2.33
N SER A 374 4.29 9.62 3.52
CA SER A 374 4.68 10.67 4.47
C SER A 374 5.76 11.57 3.89
N VAL A 375 6.82 10.97 3.34
CA VAL A 375 7.93 11.72 2.74
C VAL A 375 7.48 12.52 1.51
N ALA A 376 6.59 11.95 0.70
CA ALA A 376 6.02 12.68 -0.45
C ALA A 376 5.23 13.92 0.01
N LEU A 377 4.38 13.76 1.02
CA LEU A 377 3.59 14.86 1.60
C LEU A 377 4.50 15.93 2.23
N GLU A 378 5.43 15.52 3.09
CA GLU A 378 6.43 16.40 3.73
C GLU A 378 7.16 17.25 2.67
N LYS A 379 7.70 16.59 1.63
CA LYS A 379 8.48 17.26 0.58
C LYS A 379 7.65 18.24 -0.25
N LEU A 380 6.40 17.91 -0.54
CA LEU A 380 5.52 18.80 -1.30
C LEU A 380 5.19 20.07 -0.49
N LEU A 381 4.83 19.90 0.78
CA LEU A 381 4.47 21.01 1.68
C LEU A 381 5.68 21.88 2.04
N ASP A 382 6.86 21.28 2.24
CA ASP A 382 8.09 22.03 2.52
C ASP A 382 8.51 22.91 1.32
N ARG A 383 8.31 22.41 0.10
CA ARG A 383 8.70 23.11 -1.14
C ARG A 383 7.66 24.12 -1.59
N ILE A 384 6.39 23.90 -1.29
CA ILE A 384 5.25 24.72 -1.71
C ILE A 384 4.33 24.93 -0.48
N PRO A 385 4.73 25.79 0.47
CA PRO A 385 4.00 25.94 1.74
C PRO A 385 2.65 26.67 1.61
N ASP A 386 2.41 27.38 0.52
CA ASP A 386 1.16 28.11 0.22
C ASP A 386 0.24 27.35 -0.75
N LEU A 387 0.44 26.03 -0.86
CA LEU A 387 -0.40 25.14 -1.66
C LEU A 387 -1.87 25.24 -1.23
N ALA A 388 -2.75 25.55 -2.17
CA ALA A 388 -4.19 25.65 -1.93
C ALA A 388 -4.97 24.94 -3.04
N LEU A 389 -6.15 24.41 -2.68
CA LEU A 389 -7.07 23.85 -3.67
C LEU A 389 -7.49 24.93 -4.69
N ALA A 390 -7.47 24.57 -5.98
CA ALA A 390 -7.95 25.41 -7.07
C ALA A 390 -9.34 24.94 -7.52
N GLY A 391 -10.37 25.42 -6.81
CA GLY A 391 -11.78 25.05 -7.03
C GLY A 391 -12.47 24.70 -5.72
N ASP A 392 -13.74 24.27 -5.83
CA ASP A 392 -14.55 23.89 -4.67
C ASP A 392 -14.33 22.42 -4.29
N VAL A 393 -14.24 22.16 -2.98
CA VAL A 393 -14.06 20.79 -2.45
C VAL A 393 -15.18 19.84 -2.87
N GLU A 394 -16.41 20.36 -3.01
CA GLU A 394 -17.60 19.60 -3.41
C GLU A 394 -17.57 19.18 -4.89
N GLU A 395 -16.73 19.83 -5.72
CA GLU A 395 -16.56 19.47 -7.13
C GLU A 395 -15.51 18.36 -7.34
N LEU A 396 -14.81 17.96 -6.29
CA LEU A 396 -13.82 16.89 -6.37
C LEU A 396 -14.46 15.57 -6.76
N LYS A 397 -13.97 15.00 -7.86
CA LYS A 397 -14.42 13.71 -8.37
C LYS A 397 -13.67 12.59 -7.66
N TRP A 398 -14.41 11.51 -7.40
CA TRP A 398 -13.88 10.31 -6.80
C TRP A 398 -13.92 9.13 -7.76
N LEU A 399 -13.03 8.18 -7.56
CA LEU A 399 -13.08 6.89 -8.24
C LEU A 399 -14.37 6.16 -7.87
N SER A 400 -15.07 5.64 -8.89
CA SER A 400 -16.38 4.97 -8.76
C SER A 400 -16.28 3.46 -8.48
N GLY A 401 -15.07 2.92 -8.32
CA GLY A 401 -14.86 1.50 -8.14
C GLY A 401 -15.22 0.95 -6.76
N VAL A 402 -15.58 -0.35 -6.72
CA VAL A 402 -15.92 -1.05 -5.47
C VAL A 402 -14.72 -1.18 -4.54
N PHE A 403 -13.53 -1.45 -5.08
CA PHE A 403 -12.37 -1.85 -4.26
C PHE A 403 -11.55 -0.66 -3.76
N VAL A 404 -11.40 0.37 -4.59
CA VAL A 404 -10.44 1.46 -4.38
C VAL A 404 -11.15 2.79 -4.17
N ARG A 405 -10.63 3.60 -3.27
CA ARG A 405 -11.15 4.92 -2.92
C ARG A 405 -10.06 5.99 -3.09
N GLY A 406 -10.25 6.90 -4.03
CA GLY A 406 -9.31 7.99 -4.26
C GLY A 406 -9.94 9.14 -5.03
N VAL A 407 -9.42 10.35 -4.81
CA VAL A 407 -9.74 11.50 -5.66
C VAL A 407 -9.13 11.30 -7.06
N VAL A 408 -9.89 11.66 -8.09
CA VAL A 408 -9.46 11.54 -9.51
C VAL A 408 -8.61 12.72 -9.95
N SER A 409 -8.91 13.88 -9.38
CA SER A 409 -8.27 15.15 -9.71
C SER A 409 -8.15 15.96 -8.43
N LEU A 410 -7.00 16.61 -8.25
CA LEU A 410 -6.73 17.54 -7.16
C LEU A 410 -5.99 18.75 -7.75
N PRO A 411 -6.73 19.66 -8.41
CA PRO A 411 -6.17 20.88 -8.97
C PRO A 411 -5.77 21.82 -7.82
N VAL A 412 -4.58 22.38 -7.90
CA VAL A 412 -4.02 23.27 -6.88
C VAL A 412 -3.37 24.50 -7.49
N ARG A 413 -3.29 25.55 -6.68
CA ARG A 413 -2.60 26.81 -6.98
C ARG A 413 -1.64 27.16 -5.84
N PHE A 414 -0.58 27.88 -6.17
CA PHE A 414 0.48 28.29 -5.24
C PHE A 414 1.31 29.42 -5.87
N ALA A 415 2.09 30.15 -5.07
CA ALA A 415 3.02 31.13 -5.60
C ALA A 415 4.16 30.42 -6.37
N PRO A 416 4.52 30.86 -7.59
CA PRO A 416 5.65 30.29 -8.31
C PRO A 416 6.94 30.27 -7.48
N VAL A 417 7.52 29.08 -7.33
CA VAL A 417 8.77 28.85 -6.60
C VAL A 417 9.89 28.62 -7.61
N ALA A 418 10.97 29.40 -7.51
CA ALA A 418 12.13 29.23 -8.37
C ALA A 418 12.78 27.85 -8.17
N ARG A 419 13.15 27.18 -9.26
CA ARG A 419 13.87 25.90 -9.19
C ARG A 419 15.21 26.06 -8.45
N PRO A 420 15.53 25.21 -7.46
CA PRO A 420 16.84 25.17 -6.85
C PRO A 420 17.92 24.93 -7.94
N GLY A 421 18.76 25.93 -8.18
CA GLY A 421 19.83 25.88 -9.20
C GLY A 421 19.60 26.72 -10.45
N ALA A 422 18.39 27.25 -10.70
CA ALA A 422 18.16 28.21 -11.79
C ALA A 422 18.72 29.61 -11.47
N GLY A 423 18.94 29.91 -10.19
CA GLY A 423 19.37 31.23 -9.69
C GLY A 423 20.88 31.46 -9.53
N ALA A 424 21.76 30.58 -10.04
CA ALA A 424 23.20 30.74 -9.87
C ALA A 424 24.04 30.32 -11.10
N LEU A 425 23.66 30.78 -12.29
CA LEU A 425 24.67 31.20 -13.26
C LEU A 425 24.85 32.70 -13.09
N ALA A 426 25.63 33.08 -12.09
CA ALA A 426 26.20 34.41 -12.02
C ALA A 426 26.83 34.70 -13.40
N ARG A 427 26.33 35.73 -14.08
CA ARG A 427 26.94 36.29 -15.28
C ARG A 427 28.45 36.38 -15.01
N PRO A 428 29.32 35.78 -15.82
CA PRO A 428 30.74 35.99 -15.65
C PRO A 428 30.98 37.51 -15.69
N PRO A 429 31.75 38.07 -14.74
CA PRO A 429 32.06 39.49 -14.78
C PRO A 429 32.68 39.81 -16.15
N PRO A 430 32.35 40.96 -16.77
CA PRO A 430 32.89 41.31 -18.07
C PRO A 430 34.42 41.22 -18.00
N ALA A 431 35.00 40.46 -18.93
CA ALA A 431 36.43 40.27 -19.02
C ALA A 431 37.10 41.64 -19.06
N ARG A 432 37.91 41.95 -18.04
CA ARG A 432 38.80 43.10 -18.08
C ARG A 432 39.72 42.90 -19.29
N ALA A 433 39.59 43.78 -20.28
CA ALA A 433 40.54 43.87 -21.37
C ALA A 433 41.93 44.13 -20.79
N SER A 434 42.76 43.09 -20.71
CA SER A 434 44.18 43.23 -20.45
C SER A 434 44.80 43.88 -21.67
N GLY A 435 44.96 45.19 -21.60
CA GLY A 435 45.70 45.97 -22.59
C GLY A 435 47.10 45.38 -22.75
N ILE A 436 47.36 44.84 -23.94
CA ILE A 436 48.69 44.46 -24.39
C ILE A 436 49.51 45.76 -24.50
N ARG A 437 50.29 46.07 -23.46
CA ARG A 437 51.38 47.04 -23.60
C ARG A 437 52.51 46.36 -24.37
N ARG A 438 52.67 46.77 -25.64
CA ARG A 438 53.89 46.54 -26.42
C ARG A 438 55.07 47.17 -25.67
N ALA A 439 56.00 46.35 -25.20
CA ALA A 439 57.31 46.81 -24.77
C ALA A 439 58.29 46.64 -25.94
N SER A 440 58.74 47.79 -26.45
CA SER A 440 59.89 47.95 -27.34
C SER A 440 61.17 47.42 -26.67
N GLY A 441 61.98 46.71 -27.45
CA GLY A 441 63.05 45.86 -26.95
C GLY A 441 64.31 46.55 -26.45
N THR A 442 65.25 45.72 -25.98
CA THR A 442 66.69 45.88 -26.19
C THR A 442 67.42 44.57 -25.87
N ARG A 443 68.38 44.23 -26.73
CA ARG A 443 69.28 43.07 -26.67
C ARG A 443 70.20 43.13 -25.43
N ARG A 444 70.50 41.99 -24.79
CA ARG A 444 71.88 41.50 -24.57
C ARG A 444 72.00 40.11 -23.90
N ARG A 445 72.74 39.24 -24.60
CA ARG A 445 73.76 38.23 -24.22
C ARG A 445 73.55 37.22 -23.05
N LYS A 446 73.55 35.94 -23.47
CA LYS A 446 74.35 34.75 -23.05
C LYS A 446 74.68 34.54 -21.56
N GLY A 447 74.23 33.40 -21.03
CA GLY A 447 74.83 32.67 -19.90
C GLY A 447 74.27 31.25 -19.78
N ARG A 448 75.14 30.24 -19.81
CA ARG A 448 74.87 28.79 -19.79
C ARG A 448 74.67 28.22 -18.36
N CYS A 449 74.26 26.94 -18.35
CA CYS A 449 74.45 25.86 -17.34
C CYS A 449 73.23 25.55 -16.46
N ARG A 450 72.56 24.40 -16.63
CA ARG A 450 72.91 22.98 -16.33
C ARG A 450 72.59 22.59 -14.87
N GLY A 451 71.65 21.64 -14.71
CA GLY A 451 71.92 20.44 -13.91
C GLY A 451 71.09 20.18 -12.64
N CYS A 452 70.46 18.99 -12.62
CA CYS A 452 70.10 18.12 -11.47
C CYS A 452 68.93 18.57 -10.56
N ARG A 453 67.77 17.89 -10.44
CA ARG A 453 67.41 16.49 -10.09
C ARG A 453 67.93 15.99 -8.72
N ARG A 454 66.96 15.48 -7.92
CA ARG A 454 67.01 14.65 -6.68
C ARG A 454 67.18 15.43 -5.36
N ALA A 455 66.59 15.08 -4.21
CA ALA A 455 65.55 14.13 -3.81
C ALA A 455 65.19 14.38 -2.33
N CYS A 456 63.95 14.00 -1.98
CA CYS A 456 63.40 13.46 -0.72
C CYS A 456 64.01 13.67 0.69
N HIS A 457 63.05 13.96 1.60
CA HIS A 457 62.83 13.48 2.97
C HIS A 457 63.61 14.06 4.17
N ARG A 458 62.85 14.72 5.06
CA ARG A 458 62.91 14.83 6.55
C ARG A 458 61.82 15.86 6.96
N ARG A 459 60.99 15.79 8.00
CA ARG A 459 60.88 15.06 9.29
C ARG A 459 59.44 15.24 9.80
N CYS A 460 58.81 14.21 10.38
CA CYS A 460 57.72 14.36 11.36
C CYS A 460 58.30 14.54 12.77
N ARG A 461 57.77 15.50 13.54
CA ARG A 461 58.04 15.71 14.97
C ARG A 461 56.98 15.02 15.84
N ARG A 462 57.41 14.39 16.93
CA ARG A 462 56.59 13.92 18.07
C ARG A 462 56.52 15.02 19.16
N GLY A 463 55.41 15.10 19.88
CA GLY A 463 55.23 15.89 21.11
C GLY A 463 54.10 15.33 21.98
N ARG A 464 54.47 14.73 23.12
CA ARG A 464 53.69 13.90 24.09
C ARG A 464 52.55 14.61 24.87
N PRO A 465 51.59 13.86 25.47
CA PRO A 465 50.65 14.35 26.49
C PRO A 465 51.04 13.98 27.96
N ARG A 466 50.43 14.67 28.93
CA ARG A 466 50.57 14.50 30.40
C ARG A 466 49.44 13.62 31.01
N ARG A 467 49.72 13.10 32.22
CA ARG A 467 49.06 12.01 32.97
C ARG A 467 47.84 12.43 33.84
N ARG A 468 46.83 11.53 33.88
CA ARG A 468 45.91 10.98 34.95
C ARG A 468 46.17 11.28 36.46
N PRO A 469 45.35 10.86 37.48
CA PRO A 469 44.14 9.96 37.54
C PRO A 469 43.02 10.27 38.61
N SER A 470 42.05 9.33 38.74
CA SER A 470 41.36 8.79 39.97
C SER A 470 39.82 9.04 40.02
N ARG A 471 38.87 8.18 40.45
CA ARG A 471 38.69 6.96 41.30
C ARG A 471 37.38 6.23 40.85
N ARG A 472 37.27 4.87 40.77
CA ARG A 472 36.63 3.89 41.71
C ARG A 472 35.16 4.22 42.09
N SER A 473 34.14 3.33 42.11
CA SER A 473 34.06 1.87 42.43
C SER A 473 32.63 1.28 42.27
N ARG A 474 32.52 -0.02 41.87
CA ARG A 474 31.75 -1.18 42.45
C ARG A 474 30.24 -1.04 42.79
N CYS A 475 29.32 -2.02 42.81
CA CYS A 475 29.12 -3.46 42.56
C CYS A 475 27.58 -3.68 42.68
N ARG A 476 26.89 -4.66 42.05
CA ARG A 476 26.57 -5.99 42.62
C ARG A 476 25.62 -6.78 41.68
N SER A 477 25.91 -8.08 41.51
CA SER A 477 24.97 -9.20 41.27
C SER A 477 25.13 -10.16 42.48
N PRO A 478 24.20 -11.09 42.83
CA PRO A 478 23.98 -12.40 42.15
C PRO A 478 22.56 -13.02 42.46
N PRO A 479 22.27 -14.36 42.43
CA PRO A 479 22.89 -15.53 41.77
C PRO A 479 21.92 -16.43 40.94
N ARG A 480 22.53 -17.43 40.25
CA ARG A 480 21.91 -18.58 39.58
C ARG A 480 21.69 -19.78 40.52
N GLY A 481 20.70 -20.62 40.20
CA GLY A 481 20.48 -22.03 40.61
C GLY A 481 19.02 -22.41 40.27
N ARG A 482 18.62 -23.53 39.64
CA ARG A 482 19.13 -24.90 39.49
C ARG A 482 18.67 -25.50 38.14
N ARG A 483 19.27 -26.64 37.76
CA ARG A 483 18.92 -27.50 36.61
C ARG A 483 17.77 -28.48 36.92
N CYS A 484 16.93 -28.72 35.89
CA CYS A 484 16.27 -29.97 35.40
C CYS A 484 15.40 -30.85 36.33
N PRO A 485 14.45 -31.69 35.81
CA PRO A 485 14.38 -32.19 34.42
C PRO A 485 12.99 -32.19 33.73
N GLU A 486 13.08 -32.48 32.42
CA GLU A 486 12.03 -32.93 31.50
C GLU A 486 11.17 -34.07 32.06
N VAL A 487 9.87 -34.05 31.77
CA VAL A 487 9.05 -35.27 31.67
C VAL A 487 8.11 -35.14 30.48
N SER A 488 8.22 -36.12 29.58
CA SER A 488 7.44 -36.33 28.37
C SER A 488 6.08 -37.02 28.66
N PRO A 489 5.21 -37.28 27.66
CA PRO A 489 3.77 -37.00 27.73
C PRO A 489 2.90 -38.16 28.22
N TRP A 490 1.78 -37.83 28.86
CA TRP A 490 0.71 -38.78 29.16
C TRP A 490 -0.33 -38.83 28.04
N ARG A 491 -0.40 -40.00 27.39
CA ARG A 491 -1.55 -40.47 26.61
C ARG A 491 -2.69 -40.89 27.54
N GLY A 492 -3.90 -40.50 27.16
CA GLY A 492 -5.11 -41.33 27.17
C GLY A 492 -5.58 -41.92 28.51
N ARG A 493 -6.74 -41.45 28.98
CA ARG A 493 -7.80 -42.38 29.39
C ARG A 493 -9.19 -41.77 29.33
N THR A 494 -10.00 -42.44 28.53
CA THR A 494 -11.45 -42.45 28.42
C THR A 494 -12.18 -42.52 29.76
N TRP A 495 -13.27 -41.77 29.90
CA TRP A 495 -14.41 -42.14 30.76
C TRP A 495 -15.73 -41.85 30.03
N ARG A 496 -16.38 -42.93 29.59
CA ARG A 496 -17.84 -43.01 29.42
C ARG A 496 -18.38 -43.70 30.67
N SER A 497 -19.43 -43.15 31.29
CA SER A 497 -20.76 -43.79 31.31
C SER A 497 -21.68 -43.19 32.39
N ARG A 498 -22.94 -42.96 31.96
CA ARG A 498 -24.23 -43.15 32.67
C ARG A 498 -24.42 -42.38 33.99
N GLY A 499 -25.48 -41.59 34.21
CA GLY A 499 -26.84 -41.61 33.67
C GLY A 499 -27.82 -41.68 34.85
N ARG A 500 -28.82 -40.77 34.90
CA ARG A 500 -30.14 -40.86 35.58
C ARG A 500 -30.81 -39.48 35.48
N THR A 501 -31.77 -39.30 34.58
CA THR A 501 -33.24 -39.43 34.78
C THR A 501 -33.82 -38.57 35.90
N GLY A 502 -34.60 -37.55 35.52
CA GLY A 502 -35.58 -36.86 36.36
C GLY A 502 -36.59 -36.12 35.45
N ARG A 503 -37.85 -36.56 35.51
CA ARG A 503 -39.01 -36.16 34.69
C ARG A 503 -39.78 -34.98 35.32
N ASN A 504 -40.66 -34.39 34.50
CA ASN A 504 -41.83 -33.53 34.77
C ASN A 504 -41.52 -32.07 35.14
N SER A 505 -42.23 -31.04 34.64
CA SER A 505 -43.61 -30.90 34.12
C SER A 505 -43.68 -29.67 33.18
N ARG A 506 -44.41 -29.68 32.04
CA ARG A 506 -45.75 -29.01 31.80
C ARG A 506 -45.88 -27.62 32.48
N SER A 507 -46.40 -26.53 31.90
CA SER A 507 -47.15 -26.20 30.67
C SER A 507 -47.53 -24.69 30.73
N CYS A 508 -48.12 -24.15 29.64
CA CYS A 508 -48.80 -22.84 29.42
C CYS A 508 -47.92 -21.76 28.73
N TRP A 509 -48.14 -21.34 27.46
CA TRP A 509 -49.29 -20.62 26.81
C TRP A 509 -49.70 -19.38 27.62
N ALA A 510 -49.94 -18.17 27.10
CA ALA A 510 -50.16 -17.56 25.78
C ALA A 510 -49.69 -16.07 25.89
N SER A 511 -49.52 -15.24 24.87
CA SER A 511 -50.33 -14.95 23.67
C SER A 511 -49.50 -14.28 22.58
#